data_AF-A0A914N6T0-F1
#
_entry.id   AF-A0A914N6T0-F1
#
_cell.length_a   1.000
_cell.length_b   1.000
_cell.length_c   1.000
_cell.angle_alpha   90.00
_cell.angle_beta   90.00
_cell.angle_gamma   90.00
#
_symmetry.space_group_name_H-M   'P 1'
#
loop_
_entity.id
_entity.type
_entity.pdbx_description
1 polymer ?
#
loop_
_entity_poly.entity_id
_entity_poly.type
_entity_poly.pdbx_seq_one_letter_code
_entity_poly.pdbx_strand_id
1 'polypeptide(L)'
;MVDVMVNVSNFIAENPLRKGMSQDSSGDRPELKCLNQSCVCPYYGGQTDGSVNGCTLPNGQKVQKALRKEIRMISDEERNELFKAIRDMKDTSDYDYIAAIHKLAYEQGGAHMGAAFFSWHNEYCKRYEILVRKRNPSLALHYFDSTLDSPLPTPADSVLFTDEVNYLR
;
A
#
# COMPACT_ATOMS: atom_id res chain seq x y z
N MET A 1 2.60 11.37 26.91
CA MET A 1 2.73 10.43 25.78
C MET A 1 3.26 11.26 24.63
N VAL A 2 4.56 11.17 24.35
CA VAL A 2 5.22 12.08 23.40
C VAL A 2 4.88 11.61 22.00
N ASP A 3 4.21 12.47 21.25
CA ASP A 3 3.82 12.25 19.87
C ASP A 3 5.09 12.29 19.00
N VAL A 4 5.77 11.15 18.86
CA VAL A 4 6.83 10.95 17.87
C VAL A 4 6.20 10.30 16.64
N MET A 5 5.15 10.93 16.11
CA MET A 5 4.80 10.75 14.71
C MET A 5 5.92 11.41 13.90
N VAL A 6 6.90 10.62 13.47
CA VAL A 6 7.75 11.01 12.34
C VAL A 6 6.79 11.27 11.20
N ASN A 7 6.56 12.53 10.87
CA ASN A 7 5.70 12.94 9.78
C ASN A 7 6.37 12.48 8.48
N VAL A 8 6.06 11.24 8.07
CA VAL A 8 6.60 10.61 6.84
C VAL A 8 6.30 11.51 5.62
N SER A 9 5.22 12.30 5.69
CA SER A 9 4.83 13.28 4.68
C SER A 9 5.89 14.37 4.46
N ASN A 10 6.65 14.77 5.50
CA ASN A 10 7.74 15.74 5.37
C ASN A 10 9.04 15.11 4.87
N PHE A 11 9.30 13.83 5.19
CA PHE A 11 10.43 13.08 4.62
C PHE A 11 10.29 12.88 3.10
N ILE A 12 9.03 12.81 2.63
CA ILE A 12 8.66 12.66 1.21
C ILE A 12 8.76 14.01 0.44
N ALA A 13 8.80 15.16 1.13
CA ALA A 13 8.66 16.48 0.50
C ALA A 13 9.98 17.14 0.03
N GLU A 14 11.14 16.75 0.57
CA GLU A 14 12.36 17.57 0.45
C GLU A 14 13.50 16.99 -0.42
N ASN A 15 13.31 15.87 -1.12
CA ASN A 15 14.37 15.32 -1.97
C ASN A 15 13.94 15.17 -3.44
N PRO A 16 14.52 15.93 -4.38
CA PRO A 16 14.30 15.70 -5.80
C PRO A 16 14.87 14.32 -6.16
N LEU A 17 13.98 13.43 -6.63
CA LEU A 17 14.32 12.10 -7.11
C LEU A 17 15.50 12.18 -8.09
N ARG A 18 16.60 11.47 -7.79
CA ARG A 18 17.80 11.47 -8.64
C ARG A 18 17.49 10.89 -10.04
N LYS A 19 17.97 11.62 -11.03
CA LYS A 19 18.06 11.39 -12.49
C LYS A 19 17.95 9.90 -12.88
N GLY A 20 16.79 9.48 -13.39
CA GLY A 20 16.57 8.15 -13.97
C GLY A 20 15.18 7.54 -13.71
N MET A 21 14.47 8.03 -12.70
CA MET A 21 13.02 7.87 -12.54
C MET A 21 12.35 9.15 -13.03
N SER A 22 11.14 9.04 -13.57
CA SER A 22 10.30 10.19 -13.92
C SER A 22 10.29 11.21 -12.79
N GLN A 23 10.12 12.49 -13.15
CA GLN A 23 10.08 13.65 -12.25
C GLN A 23 8.85 13.61 -11.33
N ASP A 24 8.67 12.53 -10.59
CA ASP A 24 7.42 12.15 -9.96
C ASP A 24 7.44 12.58 -8.50
N SER A 25 6.84 13.72 -8.22
CA SER A 25 6.87 14.35 -6.92
C SER A 25 5.72 13.88 -6.03
N SER A 26 5.81 14.15 -4.73
CA SER A 26 4.67 13.97 -3.83
C SER A 26 3.46 14.86 -4.16
N GLY A 27 3.63 15.84 -5.07
CA GLY A 27 2.54 16.63 -5.64
C GLY A 27 1.64 15.82 -6.57
N ASP A 28 2.17 14.77 -7.19
CA ASP A 28 1.48 13.96 -8.19
C ASP A 28 0.58 12.86 -7.55
N ARG A 29 0.76 12.60 -6.25
CA ARG A 29 -0.05 11.64 -5.45
C ARG A 29 -0.53 12.25 -4.14
N PRO A 30 -1.41 13.26 -4.19
CA PRO A 30 -1.88 13.96 -2.99
C PRO A 30 -2.67 13.05 -2.05
N GLU A 31 -3.26 11.95 -2.53
CA GLU A 31 -3.92 10.92 -1.71
C GLU A 31 -2.99 10.32 -0.66
N LEU A 32 -1.69 10.25 -0.94
CA LEU A 32 -0.74 9.70 -0.01
C LEU A 32 -0.57 10.61 1.21
N LYS A 33 -0.85 11.91 1.14
CA LYS A 33 -0.73 12.82 2.29
C LYS A 33 -1.85 12.63 3.33
N CYS A 34 -2.87 11.84 3.01
CA CYS A 34 -4.01 11.63 3.89
C CYS A 34 -3.70 10.76 5.11
N LEU A 35 -4.22 11.19 6.26
CA LEU A 35 -4.08 10.50 7.55
C LEU A 35 -5.39 9.89 8.05
N ASN A 36 -6.50 10.15 7.37
CA ASN A 36 -7.82 9.65 7.73
C ASN A 36 -8.67 9.39 6.49
N GLN A 37 -9.79 8.74 6.72
CA GLN A 37 -10.65 8.25 5.66
C GLN A 37 -11.39 9.37 4.93
N SER A 38 -11.74 10.43 5.65
CA SER A 38 -12.36 11.63 5.09
C SER A 38 -11.46 12.33 4.07
N CYS A 39 -10.17 12.46 4.37
CA CYS A 39 -9.17 13.02 3.47
C CYS A 39 -9.01 12.20 2.20
N VAL A 40 -8.91 10.87 2.32
CA VAL A 40 -8.65 10.01 1.15
C VAL A 40 -9.90 9.80 0.29
N CYS A 41 -11.09 10.08 0.83
CA CYS A 41 -12.37 9.76 0.22
C CYS A 41 -12.56 10.29 -1.22
N PRO A 42 -12.20 11.56 -1.54
CA PRO A 42 -12.34 12.07 -2.91
C PRO A 42 -11.52 11.27 -3.93
N TYR A 43 -10.38 10.71 -3.52
CA TYR A 43 -9.54 9.88 -4.38
C TYR A 43 -10.09 8.47 -4.59
N TYR A 44 -11.04 8.04 -3.76
CA TYR A 44 -11.84 6.83 -3.96
C TYR A 44 -13.13 7.12 -4.74
N GLY A 45 -13.32 8.34 -5.23
CA GLY A 45 -14.55 8.79 -5.90
C GLY A 45 -15.74 8.96 -4.94
N GLY A 46 -15.50 8.97 -3.63
CA GLY A 46 -16.54 9.09 -2.61
C GLY A 46 -16.75 10.52 -2.11
N GLN A 47 -17.76 10.68 -1.25
CA GLN A 47 -18.11 11.91 -0.57
C GLN A 47 -17.98 11.75 0.95
N THR A 48 -17.50 12.81 1.60
CA THR A 48 -17.39 12.88 3.06
C THR A 48 -18.59 13.61 3.67
N ASP A 49 -18.97 13.20 4.89
CA ASP A 49 -19.94 13.89 5.74
C ASP A 49 -19.27 14.89 6.72
N GLY A 50 -17.95 15.10 6.59
CA GLY A 50 -17.16 15.94 7.46
C GLY A 50 -16.62 15.23 8.71
N SER A 51 -17.06 14.01 9.00
CA SER A 51 -16.49 13.21 10.10
C SER A 51 -15.10 12.67 9.74
N VAL A 52 -14.24 12.41 10.73
CA VAL A 52 -12.86 11.92 10.52
C VAL A 52 -12.80 10.64 9.67
N ASN A 53 -13.79 9.76 9.85
CA ASN A 53 -13.90 8.48 9.13
C ASN A 53 -14.99 8.49 8.05
N GLY A 54 -15.52 9.67 7.69
CA GLY A 54 -16.62 9.82 6.76
C GLY A 54 -16.19 9.57 5.34
N CYS A 55 -16.64 8.46 4.74
CA CYS A 55 -16.50 8.25 3.31
C CYS A 55 -17.59 7.34 2.76
N THR A 56 -18.41 7.89 1.87
CA THR A 56 -19.51 7.18 1.18
C THR A 56 -19.22 7.16 -0.31
N LEU A 57 -19.14 5.96 -0.89
CA LEU A 57 -18.91 5.74 -2.32
C LEU A 57 -20.15 6.10 -3.16
N PRO A 58 -20.01 6.27 -4.49
CA PRO A 58 -21.14 6.57 -5.38
C PRO A 58 -22.27 5.54 -5.33
N ASN A 59 -21.96 4.29 -4.99
CA ASN A 59 -22.94 3.21 -4.82
C ASN A 59 -23.64 3.22 -3.45
N GLY A 60 -23.43 4.26 -2.63
CA GLY A 60 -24.00 4.41 -1.28
C GLY A 60 -23.28 3.62 -0.19
N GLN A 61 -22.29 2.79 -0.52
CA GLN A 61 -21.54 2.03 0.48
C GLN A 61 -20.59 2.95 1.26
N LYS A 62 -20.61 2.85 2.58
CA LYS A 62 -19.58 3.47 3.42
C LYS A 62 -18.30 2.67 3.33
N VAL A 63 -17.20 3.32 2.96
CA VAL A 63 -15.88 2.69 2.98
C VAL A 63 -15.59 2.26 4.43
N GLN A 64 -15.07 1.05 4.63
CA GLN A 64 -14.69 0.54 5.94
C GLN A 64 -13.17 0.37 6.05
N LYS A 65 -12.69 0.19 7.28
CA LYS A 65 -11.31 -0.28 7.52
C LYS A 65 -11.08 -1.57 6.74
N ALA A 66 -9.93 -1.65 6.06
CA ALA A 66 -9.54 -2.85 5.33
C ALA A 66 -9.28 -4.00 6.30
N LEU A 67 -9.75 -5.20 5.95
CA LEU A 67 -9.43 -6.43 6.66
C LEU A 67 -8.32 -7.16 5.90
N ARG A 68 -7.11 -7.15 6.47
CA ARG A 68 -5.96 -7.86 5.89
C ARG A 68 -6.04 -9.34 6.28
N LYS A 69 -6.13 -10.21 5.28
CA LYS A 69 -6.30 -11.66 5.41
C LYS A 69 -5.05 -12.35 4.89
N GLU A 70 -4.87 -13.61 5.27
CA GLU A 70 -3.84 -14.47 4.68
C GLU A 70 -4.20 -14.73 3.21
N ILE A 71 -3.28 -14.53 2.28
CA ILE A 71 -3.54 -14.50 0.83
C ILE A 71 -4.04 -15.85 0.26
N ARG A 72 -3.79 -16.97 0.93
CA ARG A 72 -4.31 -18.30 0.56
C ARG A 72 -5.76 -18.51 1.03
N MET A 73 -6.23 -17.68 1.97
CA MET A 73 -7.56 -17.79 2.58
C MET A 73 -8.61 -16.84 2.00
N ILE A 74 -8.23 -15.96 1.07
CA ILE A 74 -9.17 -15.10 0.33
C ILE A 74 -9.73 -15.83 -0.89
N SER A 75 -10.86 -15.35 -1.42
CA SER A 75 -11.43 -15.93 -2.64
C SER A 75 -10.57 -15.62 -3.86
N ASP A 76 -10.71 -16.41 -4.92
CA ASP A 76 -9.96 -16.20 -6.16
C ASP A 76 -10.37 -14.88 -6.82
N GLU A 77 -11.63 -14.43 -6.69
CA GLU A 77 -12.07 -13.13 -7.17
C GLU A 77 -11.37 -11.99 -6.43
N GLU A 78 -11.32 -12.04 -5.09
CA GLU A 78 -10.64 -11.03 -4.27
C GLU A 78 -9.14 -10.98 -4.60
N ARG A 79 -8.51 -12.15 -4.78
CA ARG A 79 -7.11 -12.27 -5.18
C ARG A 79 -6.84 -11.68 -6.58
N ASN A 80 -7.69 -12.00 -7.55
CA ASN A 80 -7.57 -11.53 -8.92
C ASN A 80 -7.74 -10.01 -9.04
N GLU A 81 -8.70 -9.43 -8.33
CA GLU A 81 -8.87 -7.97 -8.27
C GLU A 81 -7.70 -7.28 -7.58
N LEU A 82 -7.13 -7.87 -6.52
CA LEU A 82 -5.90 -7.36 -5.91
C LEU A 82 -4.72 -7.36 -6.88
N PHE A 83 -4.47 -8.46 -7.58
CA PHE A 83 -3.37 -8.54 -8.54
C PHE A 83 -3.55 -7.62 -9.73
N LYS A 84 -4.80 -7.48 -10.21
CA LYS A 84 -5.13 -6.49 -11.23
C LYS A 84 -4.82 -5.08 -10.75
N ALA A 85 -5.24 -4.70 -9.55
CA ALA A 85 -4.94 -3.38 -8.98
C ALA A 85 -3.42 -3.13 -8.87
N ILE A 86 -2.63 -4.15 -8.52
CA ILE A 86 -1.16 -4.04 -8.45
C ILE A 86 -0.54 -3.86 -9.84
N ARG A 87 -1.04 -4.56 -10.87
CA ARG A 87 -0.60 -4.34 -12.26
C ARG A 87 -0.96 -2.94 -12.75
N ASP A 88 -2.18 -2.49 -12.48
CA ASP A 88 -2.60 -1.12 -12.81
C ASP A 88 -1.69 -0.08 -12.13
N MET A 89 -1.28 -0.31 -10.87
CA MET A 89 -0.31 0.54 -10.18
C MET A 89 1.06 0.55 -10.87
N LYS A 90 1.49 -0.58 -11.47
CA LYS A 90 2.73 -0.64 -12.24
C LYS A 90 2.61 0.17 -13.53
N ASP A 91 1.49 0.06 -14.24
CA ASP A 91 1.23 0.79 -15.48
C ASP A 91 1.15 2.30 -15.27
N THR A 92 0.65 2.76 -14.11
CA THR A 92 0.59 4.18 -13.76
C THR A 92 1.80 4.67 -12.96
N SER A 93 2.88 3.89 -12.87
CA SER A 93 4.11 4.20 -12.09
C SER A 93 3.91 4.35 -10.58
N ASP A 94 2.72 4.10 -10.04
CA ASP A 94 2.44 4.16 -8.59
C ASP A 94 3.27 3.11 -7.82
N TYR A 95 3.43 1.92 -8.42
CA TYR A 95 4.25 0.85 -7.86
C TYR A 95 5.74 1.25 -7.81
N ASP A 96 6.24 1.86 -8.88
CA ASP A 96 7.65 2.28 -8.97
C ASP A 96 7.95 3.45 -8.04
N TYR A 97 7.00 4.39 -7.92
CA TYR A 97 7.09 5.50 -6.99
C TYR A 97 7.16 5.02 -5.53
N ILE A 98 6.29 4.10 -5.11
CA ILE A 98 6.32 3.62 -3.73
C ILE A 98 7.58 2.78 -3.46
N ALA A 99 8.02 1.95 -4.42
CA ALA A 99 9.28 1.22 -4.32
C ALA A 99 10.49 2.17 -4.18
N ALA A 100 10.49 3.28 -4.91
CA ALA A 100 11.51 4.31 -4.81
C ALA A 100 11.57 4.96 -3.42
N ILE A 101 10.43 5.24 -2.79
CA ILE A 101 10.38 5.76 -1.42
C ILE A 101 11.09 4.82 -0.44
N HIS A 102 10.85 3.51 -0.56
CA HIS A 102 11.53 2.51 0.26
C HIS A 102 13.04 2.50 0.03
N LYS A 103 13.47 2.48 -1.24
CA LYS A 103 14.90 2.54 -1.59
C LYS A 103 15.59 3.75 -0.97
N LEU A 104 15.00 4.95 -1.11
CA LEU A 104 15.58 6.17 -0.54
C LEU A 104 15.65 6.11 1.00
N ALA A 105 14.61 5.60 1.65
CA ALA A 105 14.58 5.47 3.10
C ALA A 105 15.56 4.40 3.62
N TYR A 106 15.83 3.35 2.84
CA TYR A 106 16.91 2.39 3.12
C TYR A 106 18.29 3.06 2.98
N GLU A 107 18.55 3.74 1.88
CA GLU A 107 19.85 4.42 1.62
C GLU A 107 20.18 5.48 2.69
N GLN A 108 19.16 6.10 3.29
CA GLN A 108 19.30 7.08 4.37
C GLN A 108 19.32 6.46 5.77
N GLY A 109 19.19 5.13 5.89
CA GLY A 109 19.16 4.43 7.18
C GLY A 109 17.88 4.66 8.00
N GLY A 110 16.85 5.27 7.41
CA GLY A 110 15.61 5.62 8.10
C GLY A 110 14.61 4.46 8.22
N ALA A 111 14.71 3.45 7.34
CA ALA A 111 13.74 2.36 7.26
C ALA A 111 14.20 1.05 7.91
N HIS A 112 15.51 0.82 8.09
CA HIS A 112 16.06 -0.46 8.54
C HIS A 112 17.09 -0.30 9.66
N MET A 113 17.40 -1.41 10.36
CA MET A 113 18.49 -1.49 11.34
C MET A 113 18.36 -0.52 12.53
N GLY A 114 17.15 -0.04 12.82
CA GLY A 114 16.88 0.89 13.92
C GLY A 114 15.45 0.82 14.44
N ALA A 115 15.17 1.56 15.51
CA ALA A 115 13.88 1.55 16.20
C ALA A 115 12.68 1.99 15.32
N ALA A 116 12.95 2.74 14.24
CA ALA A 116 11.95 3.17 13.28
C ALA A 116 11.51 2.06 12.31
N PHE A 117 12.16 0.90 12.28
CA PHE A 117 11.88 -0.18 11.31
C PHE A 117 10.39 -0.51 11.24
N PHE A 118 9.76 -0.79 12.39
CA PHE A 118 8.35 -1.19 12.42
C PHE A 118 7.39 -0.05 12.10
N SER A 119 7.62 1.15 12.65
CA SER A 119 6.74 2.29 12.42
C SER A 119 6.80 2.77 10.97
N TRP A 120 8.00 2.82 10.38
CA TRP A 120 8.20 3.20 8.98
C TRP A 120 7.50 2.22 8.04
N HIS A 121 7.68 0.91 8.21
CA HIS A 121 7.04 -0.10 7.34
C HIS A 121 5.53 -0.17 7.55
N ASN A 122 5.03 0.09 8.77
CA ASN A 122 3.59 0.17 9.01
C ASN A 122 2.95 1.30 8.21
N GLU A 123 3.54 2.50 8.27
CA GLU A 123 3.08 3.63 7.45
C GLU A 123 3.25 3.37 5.95
N TYR A 124 4.36 2.76 5.54
CA TYR A 124 4.57 2.34 4.14
C TYR A 124 3.45 1.42 3.63
N CYS A 125 3.08 0.39 4.41
CA CYS A 125 1.97 -0.51 4.07
C CYS A 125 0.62 0.21 4.02
N LYS A 126 0.38 1.22 4.87
CA LYS A 126 -0.83 2.05 4.78
C LYS A 126 -0.86 2.87 3.49
N ARG A 127 0.26 3.49 3.11
CA ARG A 127 0.37 4.26 1.86
C ARG A 127 0.22 3.38 0.62
N TYR A 128 0.78 2.16 0.65
CA TYR A 128 0.55 1.17 -0.39
C TYR A 128 -0.93 0.76 -0.50
N GLU A 129 -1.58 0.50 0.65
CA GLU A 129 -3.01 0.15 0.68
C GLU A 129 -3.91 1.29 0.17
N ILE A 130 -3.55 2.56 0.37
CA ILE A 130 -4.24 3.70 -0.25
C ILE A 130 -4.18 3.61 -1.79
N LEU A 131 -3.02 3.29 -2.37
CA LEU A 131 -2.86 3.18 -3.84
C LEU A 131 -3.66 2.00 -4.40
N VAL A 132 -3.64 0.86 -3.72
CA VAL A 132 -4.49 -0.30 -4.09
C VAL A 132 -5.98 0.10 -4.06
N ARG A 133 -6.40 0.79 -3.00
CA ARG A 133 -7.80 1.16 -2.80
C ARG A 133 -8.26 2.34 -3.66
N LYS A 134 -7.34 3.16 -4.17
CA LYS A 134 -7.61 4.15 -5.22
C LYS A 134 -8.07 3.48 -6.51
N ARG A 135 -7.60 2.27 -6.80
CA ARG A 135 -8.06 1.45 -7.94
C ARG A 135 -9.39 0.76 -7.62
N ASN A 136 -9.49 0.15 -6.44
CA ASN A 136 -10.72 -0.48 -5.99
C ASN A 136 -10.90 -0.31 -4.45
N PRO A 137 -11.83 0.56 -4.00
CA PRO A 137 -12.02 0.86 -2.58
C PRO A 137 -12.47 -0.32 -1.71
N SER A 138 -12.92 -1.44 -2.29
CA SER A 138 -13.30 -2.65 -1.56
C SER A 138 -12.12 -3.56 -1.21
N LEU A 139 -10.95 -3.34 -1.81
CA LEU A 139 -9.76 -4.18 -1.59
C LEU A 139 -9.05 -3.88 -0.26
N ALA A 140 -8.17 -4.80 0.13
CA ALA A 140 -7.24 -4.68 1.25
C ALA A 140 -5.85 -5.21 0.86
N LEU A 141 -4.81 -4.71 1.53
CA LEU A 141 -3.46 -5.25 1.40
C LEU A 141 -3.34 -6.52 2.25
N HIS A 142 -3.54 -7.68 1.63
CA HIS A 142 -3.42 -8.98 2.29
C HIS A 142 -1.98 -9.32 2.69
N TYR A 143 -1.83 -10.25 3.63
CA TYR A 143 -0.52 -10.68 4.10
C TYR A 143 -0.20 -12.10 3.64
N PHE A 144 1.08 -12.40 3.61
CA PHE A 144 1.63 -13.72 3.38
C PHE A 144 2.28 -14.20 4.68
N ASP A 145 1.78 -15.30 5.24
CA ASP A 145 2.45 -15.98 6.35
C ASP A 145 3.56 -16.92 5.85
N SER A 146 4.79 -16.41 5.80
CA SER A 146 5.95 -17.16 5.33
C SER A 146 6.40 -18.29 6.26
N THR A 147 5.87 -18.36 7.48
CA THR A 147 6.21 -19.44 8.42
C THR A 147 5.64 -20.79 7.98
N LEU A 148 4.60 -20.78 7.14
CA LEU A 148 4.01 -21.99 6.57
C LEU A 148 4.88 -22.62 5.46
N ASP A 149 5.72 -21.83 4.80
CA ASP A 149 6.52 -22.26 3.64
C ASP A 149 8.01 -22.42 3.96
N SER A 150 8.49 -21.74 4.99
CA SER A 150 9.84 -21.91 5.56
C SER A 150 10.24 -23.38 5.82
N PRO A 151 9.37 -24.29 6.29
CA PRO A 151 9.74 -25.68 6.54
C PRO A 151 9.75 -26.58 5.30
N LEU A 152 9.36 -26.09 4.11
CA LEU A 152 9.41 -26.89 2.89
C LEU A 152 10.87 -27.22 2.54
N PRO A 153 11.18 -28.43 2.02
CA PRO A 153 12.53 -28.76 1.55
C PRO A 153 13.05 -27.76 0.51
N THR A 154 12.14 -27.23 -0.32
CA THR A 154 12.40 -26.12 -1.24
C THR A 154 11.26 -25.10 -1.08
N PRO A 155 11.47 -23.96 -0.40
CA PRO A 155 10.41 -22.96 -0.19
C PRO A 155 9.81 -22.37 -1.47
N ALA A 156 10.54 -22.46 -2.60
CA ALA A 156 10.03 -22.07 -3.92
C ALA A 156 8.92 -23.00 -4.43
N ASP A 157 8.74 -24.18 -3.84
CA ASP A 157 7.65 -25.11 -4.15
C ASP A 157 6.34 -24.72 -3.45
N SER A 158 6.31 -23.58 -2.75
CA SER A 158 5.08 -23.03 -2.18
C SER A 158 4.00 -22.87 -3.25
N VAL A 159 2.75 -23.18 -2.87
CA VAL A 159 1.56 -22.93 -3.70
C VAL A 159 1.48 -21.47 -4.17
N LEU A 160 2.05 -20.53 -3.42
CA LEU A 160 2.08 -19.10 -3.77
C LEU A 160 2.82 -18.80 -5.07
N PHE A 161 3.68 -19.70 -5.54
CA PHE A 161 4.45 -19.52 -6.79
C PHE A 161 3.92 -20.35 -7.95
N THR A 162 2.75 -20.97 -7.77
CA THR A 162 2.02 -21.72 -8.80
C THR A 162 0.96 -20.85 -9.48
N ASP A 163 0.47 -21.29 -10.63
CA ASP A 163 -0.55 -20.54 -11.39
C ASP A 163 -1.92 -20.52 -10.66
N GLU A 164 -2.14 -21.39 -9.66
CA GLU A 164 -3.36 -21.42 -8.84
C GLU A 164 -3.50 -20.18 -7.96
N VAL A 165 -2.37 -19.68 -7.45
CA VAL A 165 -2.33 -18.55 -6.51
C VAL A 165 -1.63 -17.33 -7.10
N ASN A 166 -0.86 -17.46 -8.17
CA ASN A 166 -0.12 -16.35 -8.78
C ASN A 166 -0.42 -16.18 -10.27
N TYR A 167 -1.34 -15.26 -10.56
CA TYR A 167 -1.70 -14.85 -11.92
C TYR A 167 -0.87 -13.65 -12.42
N LEU A 168 0.29 -13.34 -11.81
CA LEU A 168 1.16 -12.21 -12.20
C LEU A 168 2.26 -12.60 -13.21
N ARG A 169 2.18 -13.79 -13.82
CA ARG A 169 3.09 -14.22 -14.89
C ARG A 169 2.70 -13.60 -16.24
#